data_AF-A0A1T4X0A5-F1
#
_entry.id   AF-A0A1T4X0A5-F1
#
_cell.length_a   1.000
_cell.length_b   1.000
_cell.length_c   1.000
_cell.angle_alpha   90.00
_cell.angle_beta   90.00
_cell.angle_gamma   90.00
#
_symmetry.space_group_name_H-M   'P 1'
#
loop_
_entity.id
_entity.type
_entity.pdbx_description
1 polymer ?
#
loop_
_entity_poly.entity_id
_entity_poly.type
_entity_poly.pdbx_seq_one_letter_code
_entity_poly.pdbx_strand_id
1 'polypeptide(L)' 'MIYTVGEMAQKLGVPAFTLRYYDKEGLLPFVERSSGGIRMFRETDFEWLQVIRCGLFWRRCKRQGMRIYSAAKSR' A
#
# COMPACT_ATOMS: atom_id res chain seq x y z
N MET A 1 7.06 -15.77 0.49
CA MET A 1 8.27 -14.92 0.64
C MET A 1 7.96 -13.69 1.50
N ILE A 2 8.98 -13.11 2.13
CA ILE A 2 8.88 -11.84 2.88
C ILE A 2 9.40 -10.71 1.99
N TYR A 3 8.69 -9.58 1.98
CA TYR A 3 8.99 -8.38 1.21
C TYR A 3 9.15 -7.18 2.15
N THR A 4 10.07 -6.30 1.82
CA THR A 4 10.19 -4.99 2.46
C THR A 4 9.11 -4.03 1.94
N VAL A 5 8.89 -2.90 2.63
CA VAL A 5 8.01 -1.82 2.16
C VAL A 5 8.35 -1.41 0.71
N GLY A 6 9.64 -1.33 0.38
CA GLY A 6 10.10 -0.88 -0.94
C GLY A 6 9.79 -1.89 -2.04
N GLU A 7 9.99 -3.18 -1.78
CA GLU A 7 9.66 -4.25 -2.72
C GLU A 7 8.15 -4.38 -2.89
N MET A 8 7.40 -4.30 -1.79
CA MET A 8 5.94 -4.36 -1.82
C MET A 8 5.33 -3.17 -2.57
N ALA A 9 5.89 -1.98 -2.38
CA ALA A 9 5.53 -0.76 -3.10
C ALA A 9 5.73 -0.95 -4.62
N GLN A 10 6.87 -1.49 -5.03
CA GLN A 10 7.15 -1.80 -6.44
C GLN A 10 6.20 -2.85 -6.99
N LYS A 11 5.95 -3.95 -6.25
CA LYS A 11 5.04 -5.03 -6.67
C LYS A 11 3.60 -4.52 -6.85
N LEU A 12 3.16 -3.59 -6.00
CA LEU A 12 1.83 -2.98 -6.06
C LEU A 12 1.73 -1.81 -7.06
N GLY A 13 2.86 -1.30 -7.55
CA GLY A 13 2.92 -0.11 -8.38
C GLY A 13 2.48 1.15 -7.63
N VAL A 14 2.70 1.22 -6.32
CA VAL A 14 2.38 2.38 -5.48
C VAL A 14 3.65 2.97 -4.88
N PRO A 15 3.71 4.29 -4.65
CA PRO A 15 4.85 4.85 -3.96
C PRO A 15 4.87 4.41 -2.50
N ALA A 16 6.05 4.14 -1.95
CA ALA A 16 6.25 3.63 -0.59
C ALA A 16 5.60 4.51 0.50
N PHE A 17 5.42 5.81 0.24
CA PHE A 17 4.69 6.70 1.16
C PHE A 17 3.22 6.26 1.35
N THR A 18 2.60 5.63 0.35
CA THR A 18 1.22 5.12 0.41
C THR A 18 1.12 3.99 1.42
N LEU A 19 2.09 3.08 1.45
CA LEU A 19 2.14 2.01 2.46
C LEU A 19 2.37 2.58 3.86
N ARG A 20 3.20 3.62 4.00
CA ARG A 20 3.36 4.35 5.27
C ARG A 20 2.08 5.06 5.69
N TYR A 21 1.32 5.57 4.73
CA TYR A 21 0.01 6.17 4.97
C TYR A 21 -0.98 5.12 5.50
N TYR A 22 -1.05 3.94 4.87
CA TYR A 22 -1.91 2.84 5.35
C TYR A 22 -1.53 2.35 6.75
N ASP A 23 -0.24 2.32 7.08
CA ASP A 23 0.23 2.01 8.43
C ASP A 23 -0.19 3.09 9.44
N LYS A 24 -0.09 4.38 9.08
CA LYS A 24 -0.55 5.49 9.92
C LYS A 24 -2.05 5.46 10.17
N GLU A 25 -2.83 5.08 9.18
CA GLU A 25 -4.29 4.89 9.29
C GLU A 25 -4.66 3.59 10.02
N GLY A 26 -3.68 2.76 10.41
CA GLY A 26 -3.92 1.51 11.13
C GLY A 26 -4.55 0.41 10.27
N LEU A 27 -4.48 0.52 8.94
CA LEU A 27 -5.06 -0.44 7.99
C LEU A 27 -4.24 -1.73 7.85
N LEU A 28 -3.04 -1.76 8.44
CA LEU A 28 -2.06 -2.84 8.31
C LEU A 28 -1.69 -3.49 9.66
N PRO A 29 -2.66 -3.95 10.47
CA PRO A 29 -2.38 -4.57 11.77
C PRO A 29 -1.65 -5.92 11.65
N PHE A 30 -1.67 -6.53 10.47
CA PHE A 30 -1.07 -7.84 10.16
C PHE A 30 0.40 -7.75 9.72
N VAL A 31 0.96 -6.55 9.56
CA VAL A 31 2.35 -6.38 9.12
C VAL A 31 3.29 -6.58 10.31
N GLU A 32 4.09 -7.64 10.21
CA GLU A 32 5.11 -7.93 11.21
C GLU A 32 6.23 -6.87 11.14
N ARG A 33 6.73 -6.49 12.32
CA ARG A 33 7.94 -5.70 12.44
C ARG A 33 9.09 -6.64 12.78
N SER A 34 10.13 -6.61 11.95
CA SER A 34 11.39 -7.26 12.27
C SER A 34 11.99 -6.66 13.54
N SER A 35 12.91 -7.39 14.18
CA SER A 35 13.69 -6.92 15.34
C SER A 35 14.45 -5.62 15.07
N GLY A 36 14.72 -5.29 13.80
CA GLY A 36 15.28 -4.00 13.38
C GLY A 36 14.27 -2.87 13.11
N GLY A 37 12.99 -3.05 13.44
CA GLY A 37 11.94 -2.04 13.18
C GLY A 37 11.50 -1.91 11.72
N ILE A 38 11.98 -2.80 10.84
CA ILE A 38 11.61 -2.85 9.43
C ILE A 38 10.30 -3.61 9.28
N ARG A 39 9.35 -3.03 8.54
CA ARG A 39 8.08 -3.68 8.21
C ARG A 39 8.30 -4.79 7.18
N MET A 40 7.81 -5.97 7.50
CA MET A 40 7.90 -7.18 6.69
C MET A 40 6.50 -7.57 6.21
N PHE A 41 6.32 -7.59 4.89
CA PHE A 41 5.10 -8.00 4.23
C PHE A 41 5.23 -9.42 3.72
N ARG A 42 4.15 -10.19 3.81
CA ARG A 42 4.04 -11.50 3.19
C ARG A 42 3.33 -11.38 1.87
N GLU A 43 3.45 -12.43 1.07
CA GLU A 43 2.72 -12.52 -0.20
C GLU A 43 1.20 -12.50 -0.02
N THR A 44 0.69 -13.08 1.06
CA THR A 44 -0.73 -13.00 1.44
C THR A 44 -1.21 -11.55 1.65
N ASP A 45 -0.32 -10.67 2.13
CA ASP A 45 -0.67 -9.26 2.37
C ASP A 45 -0.82 -8.49 1.06
N PHE A 46 -0.25 -9.00 -0.05
CA PHE A 46 -0.36 -8.39 -1.37
C PHE A 46 -1.78 -8.42 -1.89
N GLU A 47 -2.44 -9.57 -1.80
CA GLU A 47 -3.83 -9.74 -2.23
C GLU A 47 -4.75 -8.83 -1.39
N TRP A 48 -4.54 -8.79 -0.08
CA TRP A 48 -5.26 -7.88 0.83
C TRP A 48 -5.04 -6.41 0.47
N LEU A 49 -3.80 -5.99 0.23
CA LEU A 49 -3.47 -4.63 -0.18
C LEU A 49 -4.11 -4.27 -1.53
N GLN A 50 -4.24 -5.21 -2.46
CA GLN A 50 -4.96 -5.00 -3.71
C GLN A 50 -6.47 -4.79 -3.48
N VAL A 51 -7.09 -5.56 -2.60
CA VAL A 51 -8.50 -5.42 -2.23
C VAL A 51 -8.75 -4.07 -1.54
N ILE A 52 -7.91 -3.70 -0.58
CA ILE A 52 -7.96 -2.41 0.13
C ILE A 52 -7.81 -1.27 -0.88
N ARG A 53 -6.83 -1.34 -1.79
CA ARG A 53 -6.63 -0.34 -2.85
C ARG A 53 -7.87 -0.20 -3.72
N CYS A 54 -8.48 -1.30 -4.15
CA CYS A 54 -9.70 -1.29 -4.96
C CYS A 54 -10.88 -0.65 -4.20
N GLY A 55 -11.08 -1.04 -2.93
CA GLY A 55 -12.13 -0.52 -2.08
C GLY A 55 -11.96 0.97 -1.70
N LEU A 56 -10.73 1.42 -1.42
CA LEU A 56 -10.43 2.84 -1.16
C LEU A 56 -10.56 3.68 -2.43
N PHE A 57 -10.14 3.16 -3.59
CA PHE A 57 -10.33 3.83 -4.86
C PHE A 57 -11.82 4.10 -5.12
N TRP A 58 -12.68 3.13 -4.84
CA TRP A 58 -14.12 3.28 -4.98
C TRP A 58 -14.72 4.32 -4.03
N ARG A 59 -14.28 4.37 -2.77
CA ARG A 59 -14.75 5.38 -1.80
C ARG A 59 -14.29 6.80 -2.14
N ARG A 60 -13.07 6.95 -2.68
CA ARG A 60 -12.48 8.25 -3.04
C ARG A 60 -13.07 8.79 -4.36
N CYS A 61 -13.34 7.91 -5.32
CA CYS A 61 -13.91 8.27 -6.63
C CYS A 61 -15.30 8.92 -6.53
N LYS A 62 -16.08 8.64 -5.47
CA LYS A 62 -17.40 9.25 -5.27
C LYS A 62 -17.40 10.69 -4.70
N ARG A 63 -16.27 11.23 -4.20
CA ARG A 63 -16.31 12.48 -3.42
C ARG A 63 -15.41 13.62 -3.91
N GLN A 64 -14.51 13.39 -4.87
CA GLN A 64 -13.67 14.46 -5.41
C GLN A 64 -13.47 14.27 -6.90
N GLY A 65 -14.07 15.16 -7.70
CA GLY A 65 -13.46 15.55 -8.95
C GLY A 65 -12.06 16.08 -8.66
N MET A 66 -11.08 15.58 -9.41
CA MET A 66 -9.65 15.93 -9.43
C MET A 66 -8.68 15.27 -8.43
N ARG A 67 -7.60 14.77 -9.05
CA ARG A 67 -6.30 14.30 -8.54
C ARG A 67 -6.34 13.02 -7.70
N ILE A 68 -6.81 11.95 -8.34
CA ILE A 68 -6.10 10.66 -8.20
C ILE A 68 -4.63 10.94 -8.47
N TYR A 69 -3.75 10.52 -7.58
CA TYR A 69 -2.32 10.60 -7.78
C TYR A 69 -2.00 9.91 -9.12
N SER A 70 -1.81 10.73 -10.16
CA SER A 70 -1.21 10.35 -11.42
C SER A 70 0.26 10.07 -11.12
N ALA A 71 0.52 8.90 -10.57
CA ALA A 71 1.78 8.22 -10.78
C ALA A 71 1.49 6.92 -11.56
N ALA A 72 0.64 7.05 -12.58
CA ALA A 72 0.85 6.28 -13.79
C ALA A 72 2.22 6.70 -14.32
N LYS A 73 3.22 5.87 -14.07
CA LYS A 73 4.32 5.60 -15.01
C LYS A 73 4.95 6.85 -15.64
N SER A 74 5.84 7.51 -14.91
CA SER A 74 6.92 8.29 -15.53
C SER A 74 8.12 7.35 -15.71
N ARG A 75 8.23 6.81 -16.93
CA ARG A 75 9.22 5.84 -17.45
C ARG A 75 8.91 4.38 -17.16
#